data_AF-A0A840S989-F1
#
_entry.id   AF-A0A840S989-F1
#
_cell.length_a   1.000
_cell.length_b   1.000
_cell.length_c   1.000
_cell.angle_alpha   90.00
_cell.angle_beta   90.00
_cell.angle_gamma   90.00
#
_symmetry.space_group_name_H-M   'P 1'
#
loop_
_entity.id
_entity.type
_entity.pdbx_description
1 polymer ?
#
loop_
_entity_poly.entity_id
_entity_poly.type
_entity_poly.pdbx_seq_one_letter_code
_entity_poly.pdbx_strand_id
1 'polypeptide(L)'
;MLSARFDAAALRPPARLPLPPSPDPRWAQLSTECRAAPQEPLRVAKLPHWALEPAALHAWLRELDADLPLERASALGRMGLKLRAKLQDLGWGSAATAIWDCGFLGEAALPALAQFRPRRPTVIVLDPMPQPHVDTALQTLVRNAPQFARPVRVWVPPQSAPPEPTDPLK
;
A
#
# COMPACT_ATOMS: atom_id res chain seq x y z
N MET A 1 -10.82 14.67 1.70
CA MET A 1 -10.83 13.20 1.62
C MET A 1 -11.53 12.81 0.32
N LEU A 2 -10.91 11.96 -0.51
CA LEU A 2 -11.62 11.29 -1.61
C LEU A 2 -12.64 10.36 -0.94
N SER A 3 -13.92 10.51 -1.26
CA SER A 3 -15.02 9.78 -0.61
C SER A 3 -14.87 8.26 -0.79
N ALA A 4 -14.99 7.51 0.31
CA ALA A 4 -14.80 6.07 0.46
C ALA A 4 -13.37 5.59 0.15
N ARG A 5 -12.54 5.52 1.20
CA ARG A 5 -11.28 4.78 1.16
C ARG A 5 -11.54 3.30 0.82
N PHE A 6 -10.50 2.61 0.36
CA PHE A 6 -10.38 1.16 0.26
C PHE A 6 -11.03 0.39 1.43
N ASP A 7 -11.11 -0.93 1.30
CA ASP A 7 -11.64 -1.82 2.34
C ASP A 7 -10.92 -1.62 3.69
N ALA A 8 -11.50 -0.76 4.54
CA ALA A 8 -10.95 -0.37 5.83
C ALA A 8 -11.08 -1.48 6.88
N ALA A 9 -11.82 -2.56 6.58
CA ALA A 9 -11.84 -3.74 7.42
C ALA A 9 -10.53 -4.55 7.25
N ALA A 10 -9.99 -4.57 6.03
CA ALA A 10 -8.75 -5.30 5.72
C ALA A 10 -7.49 -4.45 5.89
N LEU A 11 -7.56 -3.14 5.64
CA LEU A 11 -6.38 -2.28 5.58
C LEU A 11 -6.49 -1.07 6.52
N ARG A 12 -5.40 -0.75 7.20
CA ARG A 12 -5.22 0.48 7.97
C ARG A 12 -4.61 1.56 7.07
N PRO A 13 -5.14 2.79 7.04
CA PRO A 13 -4.55 3.85 6.24
C PRO A 13 -3.17 4.30 6.73
N PRO A 14 -2.34 4.87 5.84
CA PRO A 14 -1.12 5.52 6.27
C PRO A 14 -1.43 6.69 7.20
N ALA A 15 -0.75 6.72 8.35
CA ALA A 15 -0.76 7.82 9.30
C ALA A 15 -0.22 9.11 8.67
N ARG A 16 -0.68 10.25 9.18
CA ARG A 16 -0.22 11.59 8.79
C ARG A 16 1.00 11.99 9.63
N LEU A 17 2.17 11.49 9.22
CA LEU A 17 3.45 11.85 9.82
C LEU A 17 4.03 13.12 9.16
N PRO A 18 4.94 13.85 9.84
CA PRO A 18 5.72 14.92 9.23
C PRO A 18 6.43 14.43 7.96
N LEU A 19 6.48 15.27 6.93
CA LEU A 19 7.15 14.92 5.69
C LEU A 19 8.68 14.85 5.91
N PRO A 20 9.37 13.90 5.28
CA PRO A 20 10.83 13.87 5.32
C PRO A 20 11.41 15.15 4.71
N PRO A 21 12.57 15.62 5.21
CA PRO A 21 13.14 16.92 4.83
C PRO A 21 13.59 17.00 3.37
N SER A 22 13.91 15.87 2.73
CA SER A 22 14.31 15.82 1.32
C SER A 22 13.63 14.65 0.60
N PRO A 23 13.12 14.86 -0.62
CA PRO A 23 12.61 13.76 -1.44
C PRO A 23 13.76 12.85 -1.88
N ASP A 24 13.70 11.58 -1.49
CA ASP A 24 14.65 10.57 -1.94
C ASP A 24 14.17 9.99 -3.29
N PRO A 25 14.98 10.08 -4.37
CA PRO A 25 14.60 9.63 -5.71
C PRO A 25 14.26 8.13 -5.78
N ARG A 26 14.73 7.32 -4.82
CA ARG A 26 14.40 5.90 -4.75
C ARG A 26 12.90 5.65 -4.54
N TRP A 27 12.18 6.58 -3.90
CA TRP A 27 10.72 6.50 -3.80
C TRP A 27 10.01 6.69 -5.15
N ALA A 28 10.55 7.56 -6.01
CA ALA A 28 10.01 7.77 -7.35
C ALA A 28 10.22 6.54 -8.25
N GLN A 29 11.37 5.88 -8.10
CA GLN A 29 11.62 4.58 -8.75
C GLN A 29 10.60 3.54 -8.27
N LEU A 30 10.39 3.41 -6.95
CA LEU A 30 9.42 2.47 -6.38
C LEU A 30 8.00 2.75 -6.86
N SER A 31 7.60 4.02 -6.97
CA SER A 31 6.31 4.41 -7.56
C SER A 31 6.20 4.00 -9.03
N THR A 32 7.28 4.14 -9.81
CA THR A 32 7.31 3.72 -11.22
C THR A 32 7.17 2.21 -11.33
N GLU A 33 7.87 1.44 -10.50
CA GLU A 33 7.78 -0.02 -10.45
C GLU A 33 6.37 -0.49 -10.04
N CYS A 34 5.75 0.18 -9.06
CA CYS A 34 4.36 -0.09 -8.67
C CYS A 34 3.41 0.12 -9.86
N ARG A 35 3.61 1.19 -10.64
CA ARG A 35 2.75 1.62 -11.75
C ARG A 35 3.04 0.89 -13.07
N ALA A 36 4.20 0.27 -13.22
CA ALA A 36 4.60 -0.46 -14.41
C ALA A 36 3.66 -1.65 -14.70
N ALA A 37 3.39 -1.86 -15.98
CA ALA A 37 2.34 -2.69 -16.58
C ALA A 37 1.87 -3.90 -15.73
N PRO A 38 0.63 -3.88 -15.20
CA PRO A 38 0.13 -4.89 -14.29
C PRO A 38 -0.42 -6.12 -15.02
N GLN A 39 0.45 -6.88 -15.70
CA GLN A 39 -0.02 -8.15 -16.30
C GLN A 39 -0.48 -9.15 -15.24
N GLU A 40 0.06 -9.03 -14.02
CA GLU A 40 -0.32 -9.84 -12.88
C GLU A 40 -1.29 -9.07 -11.94
N PRO A 41 -2.44 -9.69 -11.58
CA PRO A 41 -3.40 -9.10 -10.66
C PRO A 41 -2.84 -8.96 -9.24
N LEU A 42 -1.82 -9.74 -8.89
CA LEU A 42 -1.11 -9.68 -7.62
C LEU A 42 0.39 -9.77 -7.87
N ARG A 43 1.17 -8.86 -7.29
CA ARG A 43 2.63 -8.97 -7.23
C ARG A 43 3.09 -8.79 -5.80
N VAL A 44 3.97 -9.68 -5.35
CA VAL A 44 4.57 -9.64 -4.01
C VAL A 44 6.04 -9.33 -4.16
N ALA A 45 6.55 -8.41 -3.36
CA ALA A 45 7.96 -8.04 -3.33
C ALA A 45 8.42 -7.74 -1.91
N LYS A 46 9.72 -7.88 -1.66
CA LYS A 46 10.32 -7.45 -0.41
C LYS A 46 10.46 -5.94 -0.41
N LEU A 47 10.04 -5.30 0.68
CA LEU A 47 10.29 -3.89 0.89
C LEU A 47 11.81 -3.73 1.13
N PRO A 48 12.50 -2.84 0.39
CA PRO A 48 13.91 -2.64 0.60
C PRO A 48 14.20 -2.06 1.98
N HIS A 49 15.33 -2.42 2.59
CA HIS A 49 15.68 -2.01 3.96
C HIS A 49 15.68 -0.49 4.16
N TRP A 50 16.04 0.28 3.12
CA TRP A 50 16.05 1.75 3.17
C TRP A 50 14.63 2.36 3.24
N ALA A 51 13.61 1.61 2.85
CA ALA A 51 12.21 2.05 2.85
C ALA A 51 11.50 1.75 4.18
N LEU A 52 12.24 1.33 5.21
CA LEU A 52 11.70 1.08 6.56
C LEU A 52 11.58 2.33 7.42
N GLU A 53 12.05 3.49 6.95
CA GLU A 53 11.87 4.76 7.66
C GLU A 53 10.36 5.12 7.67
N PRO A 54 9.71 5.17 8.85
CA PRO A 54 8.26 5.28 8.93
C PRO A 54 7.69 6.54 8.27
N ALA A 55 8.34 7.71 8.43
CA ALA A 55 7.81 8.96 7.90
C ALA A 55 7.80 8.96 6.36
N ALA A 56 8.89 8.53 5.74
CA ALA A 56 9.04 8.44 4.29
C ALA A 56 8.13 7.38 3.68
N LEU A 57 7.99 6.21 4.30
CA LEU A 57 7.07 5.17 3.84
C LEU A 57 5.62 5.66 3.86
N HIS A 58 5.20 6.30 4.97
CA HIS A 58 3.87 6.87 5.09
C HIS A 58 3.63 8.01 4.09
N ALA A 59 4.63 8.89 3.88
CA ALA A 59 4.54 9.96 2.91
C ALA A 59 4.40 9.39 1.48
N TRP A 60 5.19 8.38 1.12
CA TRP A 60 5.10 7.72 -0.19
C TRP A 60 3.73 7.08 -0.43
N LEU A 61 3.19 6.35 0.53
CA LEU A 61 1.83 5.78 0.42
C LEU A 61 0.77 6.87 0.25
N ARG A 62 0.88 7.98 1.00
CA ARG A 62 -0.07 9.11 0.87
C ARG A 62 0.09 9.88 -0.44
N GLU A 63 1.28 9.90 -1.04
CA GLU A 63 1.49 10.45 -2.38
C GLU A 63 0.80 9.59 -3.43
N LEU A 64 0.91 8.26 -3.31
CA LEU A 64 0.27 7.29 -4.22
C LEU A 64 -1.28 7.28 -4.11
N ASP A 65 -1.82 7.39 -2.90
CA ASP A 65 -3.27 7.48 -2.60
C ASP A 65 -3.86 8.89 -2.81
N ALA A 66 -3.08 9.78 -3.43
CA ALA A 66 -3.46 11.15 -3.72
C ALA A 66 -3.84 12.00 -2.48
N ASP A 67 -3.64 11.51 -1.26
CA ASP A 67 -3.89 12.25 -0.02
C ASP A 67 -2.98 13.49 0.07
N LEU A 68 -1.67 13.33 -0.17
CA LEU A 68 -0.74 14.47 -0.21
C LEU A 68 -1.04 15.43 -1.38
N PRO A 69 -1.25 14.95 -2.63
CA PRO A 69 -1.73 15.79 -3.72
C PRO A 69 -2.99 16.59 -3.39
N LEU A 70 -3.99 16.01 -2.70
CA LEU A 70 -5.21 16.72 -2.31
C LEU A 70 -5.00 17.79 -1.26
N GLU A 71 -4.07 17.54 -0.33
CA GLU A 71 -3.68 18.51 0.70
C GLU A 71 -2.98 19.72 0.07
N ARG A 72 -2.17 19.49 -0.97
CA ARG A 72 -1.46 20.54 -1.72
C ARG A 72 -2.30 21.23 -2.80
N ALA A 73 -3.39 20.62 -3.25
CA ALA A 73 -4.18 21.08 -4.39
C ALA A 73 -5.11 22.27 -4.05
N SER A 74 -5.29 23.15 -5.04
CA SER A 74 -6.34 24.19 -5.03
C SER A 74 -7.75 23.58 -5.07
N ALA A 75 -8.79 24.39 -4.88
CA ALA A 75 -10.18 23.92 -4.93
C ALA A 75 -10.54 23.21 -6.25
N LEU A 76 -10.11 23.76 -7.39
CA LEU A 76 -10.29 23.14 -8.70
C LEU A 76 -9.47 21.85 -8.83
N GLY A 77 -8.23 21.84 -8.36
CA GLY A 77 -7.39 20.64 -8.36
C GLY A 77 -8.00 19.50 -7.52
N ARG A 78 -8.58 19.83 -6.37
CA ARG A 78 -9.30 18.87 -5.51
C ARG A 78 -10.54 18.30 -6.20
N MET A 79 -11.28 19.12 -6.95
CA MET A 79 -12.41 18.64 -7.75
C MET A 79 -11.95 17.71 -8.86
N GLY A 80 -10.89 18.08 -9.60
CA GLY A 80 -10.30 17.23 -10.64
C GLY A 80 -9.84 15.87 -10.12
N LEU A 81 -9.17 15.84 -8.97
CA LEU A 81 -8.74 14.59 -8.31
C LEU A 81 -9.94 13.74 -7.87
N LYS A 82 -10.99 14.36 -7.31
CA LYS A 82 -12.24 13.66 -6.96
C LYS A 82 -12.93 13.05 -8.17
N LEU A 83 -13.05 13.81 -9.25
CA LEU A 83 -13.63 13.33 -10.50
C LEU A 83 -12.84 12.15 -11.06
N ARG A 84 -11.50 12.28 -11.11
CA ARG A 84 -10.61 11.21 -11.56
C ARG A 84 -10.80 9.92 -10.74
N ALA A 85 -10.88 10.02 -9.42
CA ALA A 85 -11.14 8.87 -8.56
C ALA A 85 -12.49 8.22 -8.89
N LYS A 86 -13.54 9.01 -9.12
CA LYS A 86 -14.86 8.49 -9.51
C LYS A 86 -14.87 7.82 -10.88
N LEU A 87 -14.17 8.38 -11.86
CA LEU A 87 -14.02 7.73 -13.17
C LEU A 87 -13.29 6.38 -13.06
N GLN A 88 -12.30 6.28 -12.17
CA GLN A 88 -11.59 5.02 -11.91
C GLN A 88 -12.46 3.97 -11.20
N ASP A 89 -13.30 4.40 -10.25
CA ASP A 89 -14.29 3.54 -9.61
C ASP A 89 -15.27 2.94 -10.64
N LEU A 90 -15.54 3.65 -11.74
CA LEU A 90 -16.39 3.20 -12.86
C LEU A 90 -15.66 2.29 -13.88
N GLY A 91 -14.41 1.93 -13.64
CA GLY A 91 -13.65 1.09 -14.57
C GLY A 91 -12.66 1.86 -15.45
N TRP A 92 -12.76 3.19 -15.56
CA TRP A 92 -12.03 3.95 -16.57
C TRP A 92 -10.59 4.30 -16.16
N GLY A 93 -9.69 4.31 -17.15
CA GLY A 93 -8.28 4.68 -16.98
C GLY A 93 -7.32 3.51 -16.79
N SER A 94 -6.03 3.81 -16.90
CA SER A 94 -4.94 2.82 -16.77
C SER A 94 -4.32 2.86 -15.37
N ALA A 95 -3.74 1.73 -14.93
CA ALA A 95 -3.01 1.67 -13.66
C ALA A 95 -1.83 2.65 -13.58
N ALA A 96 -1.18 2.94 -14.72
CA ALA A 96 -0.09 3.90 -14.82
C ALA A 96 -0.52 5.29 -14.34
N THR A 97 -1.75 5.68 -14.67
CA THR A 97 -2.36 6.96 -14.28
C THR A 97 -3.41 6.78 -13.18
N ALA A 98 -3.46 5.64 -12.50
CA ALA A 98 -4.45 5.45 -11.45
C ALA A 98 -4.09 6.23 -10.18
N ILE A 99 -5.10 6.62 -9.42
CA ILE A 99 -4.93 6.86 -7.98
C ILE A 99 -4.90 5.47 -7.35
N TRP A 100 -3.91 5.21 -6.51
CA TRP A 100 -3.70 3.90 -5.91
C TRP A 100 -4.22 3.90 -4.48
N ASP A 101 -5.09 2.96 -4.14
CA ASP A 101 -5.42 2.73 -2.74
C ASP A 101 -4.18 2.23 -2.00
N CYS A 102 -3.88 2.77 -0.83
CA CYS A 102 -2.67 2.40 -0.08
C CYS A 102 -2.99 2.13 1.38
N GLY A 103 -2.46 1.04 1.94
CA GLY A 103 -2.68 0.73 3.34
C GLY A 103 -1.73 -0.33 3.91
N PHE A 104 -1.78 -0.44 5.23
CA PHE A 104 -1.06 -1.42 6.02
C PHE A 104 -1.98 -2.58 6.38
N LEU A 105 -1.47 -3.81 6.26
CA LEU A 105 -2.16 -5.02 6.71
C LEU A 105 -1.49 -5.52 7.99
N GLY A 106 -2.23 -5.50 9.10
CA GLY A 106 -1.82 -6.07 10.38
C GLY A 106 -2.52 -7.39 10.67
N GLU A 107 -2.02 -8.09 11.68
CA GLU A 107 -2.53 -9.41 12.11
C GLU A 107 -4.04 -9.42 12.40
N ALA A 108 -4.55 -8.41 13.10
CA ALA A 108 -5.97 -8.32 13.46
C ALA A 108 -6.92 -8.25 12.25
N ALA A 109 -6.42 -7.88 11.07
CA ALA A 109 -7.20 -7.72 9.85
C ALA A 109 -7.14 -8.95 8.92
N LEU A 110 -6.40 -10.00 9.28
CA LEU A 110 -6.33 -11.24 8.50
C LEU A 110 -7.72 -11.87 8.20
N PRO A 111 -8.68 -11.92 9.14
CA PRO A 111 -10.01 -12.45 8.84
C PRO A 111 -10.75 -11.64 7.75
N ALA A 112 -10.60 -10.31 7.76
CA ALA A 112 -11.23 -9.44 6.77
C ALA A 112 -10.61 -9.59 5.37
N LEU A 113 -9.33 -9.98 5.29
CA LEU A 113 -8.62 -10.18 4.03
C LEU A 113 -9.28 -11.21 3.10
N ALA A 114 -10.01 -12.18 3.66
CA ALA A 114 -10.76 -13.16 2.87
C ALA A 114 -11.80 -12.50 1.96
N GLN A 115 -12.40 -11.40 2.41
CA GLN A 115 -13.44 -10.65 1.69
C GLN A 115 -12.88 -9.48 0.88
N PHE A 116 -11.58 -9.25 0.94
CA PHE A 116 -10.93 -8.11 0.28
C PHE A 116 -11.18 -8.12 -1.23
N ARG A 117 -11.76 -7.03 -1.76
CA ARG A 117 -12.00 -6.83 -3.20
C ARG A 117 -11.53 -5.42 -3.61
N PRO A 118 -10.38 -5.29 -4.29
CA PRO A 118 -9.82 -3.98 -4.64
C PRO A 118 -10.67 -3.31 -5.73
N ARG A 119 -11.19 -2.10 -5.44
CA ARG A 119 -11.92 -1.28 -6.42
C ARG A 119 -11.01 -0.48 -7.34
N ARG A 120 -9.80 -0.17 -6.85
CA ARG A 120 -8.71 0.52 -7.55
C ARG A 120 -7.41 -0.27 -7.42
N PRO A 121 -6.39 0.01 -8.25
CA PRO A 121 -5.03 -0.49 -7.99
C PRO A 121 -4.65 -0.26 -6.53
N THR A 122 -4.18 -1.29 -5.84
CA THR A 122 -3.94 -1.24 -4.39
C THR A 122 -2.50 -1.58 -4.04
N VAL A 123 -1.89 -0.80 -3.16
CA VAL A 123 -0.64 -1.12 -2.46
C VAL A 123 -0.98 -1.57 -1.04
N ILE A 124 -0.51 -2.76 -0.68
CA ILE A 124 -0.56 -3.31 0.68
C ILE A 124 0.86 -3.40 1.20
N VAL A 125 1.12 -2.81 2.35
CA VAL A 125 2.36 -3.03 3.10
C VAL A 125 2.04 -3.89 4.31
N LEU A 126 2.73 -5.01 4.47
CA LEU A 126 2.53 -5.84 5.66
C LEU A 126 3.16 -5.15 6.88
N ASP A 127 2.40 -5.04 7.98
CA ASP A 127 2.99 -4.69 9.27
C ASP A 127 3.92 -5.83 9.75
N PRO A 128 4.91 -5.56 10.61
CA PRO A 128 5.70 -6.61 11.24
C PRO A 128 4.79 -7.60 11.99
N MET A 129 4.79 -8.86 11.57
CA MET A 129 3.99 -9.93 12.16
C MET A 129 4.71 -11.28 12.04
N PRO A 130 4.33 -12.30 12.83
CA PRO A 130 4.93 -13.64 12.76
C PRO A 130 4.87 -14.25 11.36
N GLN A 131 5.88 -15.04 10.98
CA GLN A 131 5.93 -15.69 9.66
C GLN A 131 4.65 -16.48 9.30
N PRO A 132 4.02 -17.25 10.22
CA PRO A 132 2.77 -17.93 9.90
C PRO A 132 1.63 -16.99 9.51
N HIS A 133 1.60 -15.78 10.08
CA HIS A 133 0.62 -14.74 9.74
C HIS A 133 0.92 -14.08 8.40
N VAL A 134 2.20 -13.86 8.08
CA VAL A 134 2.63 -13.44 6.74
C VAL A 134 2.21 -14.48 5.69
N ASP A 135 2.49 -15.76 5.94
CA ASP A 135 2.12 -16.85 5.02
C ASP A 135 0.62 -16.92 4.82
N THR A 136 -0.16 -16.81 5.90
CA THR A 136 -1.63 -16.77 5.86
C THR A 136 -2.15 -15.60 5.02
N ALA A 137 -1.57 -14.40 5.19
CA ALA A 137 -1.92 -13.23 4.41
C ALA A 137 -1.64 -13.43 2.91
N LEU A 138 -0.44 -13.89 2.58
CA LEU A 138 0.00 -14.11 1.20
C LEU A 138 -0.81 -15.20 0.52
N GLN A 139 -1.05 -16.35 1.19
CA GLN A 139 -1.89 -17.41 0.66
C GLN A 139 -3.32 -16.93 0.40
N THR A 140 -3.88 -16.13 1.30
CA THR A 140 -5.22 -15.56 1.13
C THR A 140 -5.28 -14.61 -0.08
N LEU A 141 -4.28 -13.74 -0.23
CA LEU A 141 -4.18 -12.83 -1.37
C LEU A 141 -4.00 -13.57 -2.69
N VAL A 142 -3.13 -14.58 -2.74
CA VAL A 142 -2.91 -15.43 -3.92
C VAL A 142 -4.19 -16.16 -4.32
N ARG A 143 -4.89 -16.76 -3.34
CA ARG A 143 -6.17 -17.43 -3.58
C ARG A 143 -7.24 -16.48 -4.15
N ASN A 144 -7.26 -15.23 -3.69
CA ASN A 144 -8.22 -14.22 -4.14
C ASN A 144 -7.77 -13.53 -5.45
N ALA A 145 -6.50 -13.63 -5.84
CA ALA A 145 -5.92 -12.89 -6.97
C ALA A 145 -6.68 -13.03 -8.30
N PRO A 146 -7.19 -14.22 -8.69
CA PRO A 146 -7.98 -14.37 -9.92
C PRO A 146 -9.27 -13.53 -9.95
N GLN A 147 -9.77 -13.11 -8.78
CA GLN A 147 -10.99 -12.31 -8.65
C GLN A 147 -10.70 -10.80 -8.59
N PHE A 148 -9.43 -10.39 -8.56
CA PHE A 148 -9.07 -8.98 -8.50
C PHE A 148 -9.25 -8.34 -9.88
N ALA A 149 -10.26 -7.46 -9.99
CA ALA A 149 -10.48 -6.65 -11.19
C ALA A 149 -9.38 -5.58 -11.38
N ARG A 150 -8.55 -5.34 -10.36
CA ARG A 150 -7.51 -4.32 -10.31
C ARG A 150 -6.22 -4.88 -9.71
N PRO A 151 -5.04 -4.40 -10.12
CA PRO A 151 -3.79 -4.90 -9.60
C PRO A 151 -3.58 -4.60 -8.12
N VAL A 152 -3.01 -5.57 -7.43
CA VAL A 152 -2.55 -5.48 -6.05
C VAL A 152 -1.03 -5.63 -6.01
N ARG A 153 -0.38 -4.78 -5.23
CA ARG A 153 1.07 -4.80 -4.96
C ARG A 153 1.27 -4.98 -3.47
N VAL A 154 1.94 -6.05 -3.09
CA VAL A 154 2.20 -6.39 -1.68
C VAL A 154 3.68 -6.20 -1.41
N TRP A 155 3.98 -5.39 -0.40
CA TRP A 155 5.34 -5.18 0.09
C TRP A 155 5.48 -5.85 1.45
N VAL A 156 6.42 -6.78 1.54
CA VAL A 156 6.74 -7.52 2.75
C VAL A 156 7.99 -6.90 3.38
N PRO A 157 7.93 -6.32 4.59
CA PRO A 157 9.13 -5.82 5.25
C PRO A 157 10.11 -6.98 5.50
N PRO A 158 11.43 -6.73 5.49
CA PRO A 158 12.38 -7.74 5.90
C PRO A 158 12.08 -8.11 7.35
N GLN A 159 12.12 -9.41 7.66
CA GLN A 159 12.02 -9.83 9.05
C GLN A 159 13.22 -9.31 9.81
N SER A 160 12.95 -8.62 10.91
CA SER A 160 13.94 -8.48 11.97
C SER A 160 14.36 -9.88 12.37
N ALA A 161 15.66 -10.18 12.32
CA ALA A 161 16.18 -11.43 12.85
C ALA A 161 15.63 -11.61 14.29
N PRO A 162 15.37 -12.86 14.73
CA PRO A 162 15.10 -13.10 16.14
C PRO A 162 16.19 -12.42 16.96
N PRO A 163 15.87 -11.75 18.09
CA PRO A 163 16.91 -11.26 18.96
C PRO A 163 17.83 -12.44 19.29
N GLU A 164 19.14 -12.29 19.04
CA GLU A 164 20.10 -13.30 19.48
C GLU A 164 19.84 -13.55 20.97
N PRO A 165 19.84 -14.83 21.42
CA PRO A 165 19.75 -15.11 22.85
C PRO A 165 20.87 -14.34 23.52
N THR A 166 20.49 -13.30 24.27
CA THR A 166 21.45 -12.52 25.05
C THR A 166 21.87 -13.44 26.17
N ASP A 167 23.03 -14.09 26.02
CA ASP A 167 23.55 -15.05 26.99
C ASP A 167 23.67 -14.34 28.35
N PRO A 168 22.80 -14.61 29.33
CA PRO A 168 22.74 -13.84 30.56
C PRO A 168 23.71 -14.40 31.60
N LEU A 169 24.97 -14.67 31.22
CA LEU A 169 26.00 -15.16 32.15
C LEU A 169 27.41 -14.67 31.73
N LYS A 170 27.76 -13.45 32.14
CA LYS A 170 29.14 -13.06 32.46
C LYS A 170 29.16 -12.19 33.70
#